data_AF-L8N5I1-F1
#
_entry.id   AF-L8N5I1-F1
#
_cell.length_a   1.000
_cell.length_b   1.000
_cell.length_c   1.000
_cell.angle_alpha   90.00
_cell.angle_beta   90.00
_cell.angle_gamma   90.00
#
_symmetry.space_group_name_H-M   'P 1'
#
loop_
_entity.id
_entity.type
_entity.pdbx_description
1 polymer ?
#
loop_
_entity_poly.entity_id
_entity_poly.type
_entity_poly.pdbx_seq_one_letter_code
_entity_poly.pdbx_strand_id
1 'polypeptide(L)'
;MDNEEFLEQYESGRRDFSGLYLEGIMLGNVSLKKIDLSESVLAAAQISRTSFVGSNLSKVNFEDVQMEKVLFENCNLREVNLLKASLTGSISLMQ
;
A
#
# COMPACT_ATOMS: atom_id res chain seq x y z
N MET A 1 -4.39 8.91 -11.10
CA MET A 1 -3.37 9.50 -10.24
C MET A 1 -2.09 8.75 -10.51
N ASP A 2 -1.02 9.46 -10.84
CA ASP A 2 0.31 8.86 -11.04
C ASP A 2 1.14 8.87 -9.75
N ASN A 3 2.38 8.39 -9.81
CA ASN A 3 3.26 8.28 -8.65
C ASN A 3 3.61 9.65 -8.05
N GLU A 4 3.86 10.66 -8.90
CA GLU A 4 4.32 11.98 -8.47
C GLU A 4 3.17 12.70 -7.78
N GLU A 5 2.00 12.74 -8.41
CA GLU A 5 0.78 13.31 -7.83
C GLU A 5 0.42 12.63 -6.50
N PHE A 6 0.51 11.30 -6.43
CA PHE A 6 0.24 10.55 -5.21
C PHE A 6 1.18 10.96 -4.06
N LEU A 7 2.48 11.04 -4.32
CA LEU A 7 3.49 11.36 -3.32
C LEU A 7 3.40 12.82 -2.89
N GLU A 8 3.20 13.77 -3.81
CA GLU A 8 3.02 15.18 -3.48
C GLU A 8 1.83 15.40 -2.55
N GLN A 9 0.69 14.76 -2.84
CA GLN A 9 -0.50 14.84 -1.99
C GLN A 9 -0.24 14.24 -0.61
N TYR A 10 0.48 13.12 -0.53
CA TYR A 10 0.84 12.52 0.74
C TYR A 10 1.79 13.42 1.54
N GLU A 11 2.77 14.03 0.89
CA GLU A 11 3.72 14.97 1.48
C GLU A 11 3.04 16.26 1.95
N SER A 12 2.00 16.72 1.26
CA SER A 12 1.19 17.87 1.67
C SER A 12 0.27 17.59 2.87
N GLY A 13 0.31 16.36 3.41
CA GLY A 13 -0.41 15.97 4.62
C GLY A 13 -1.72 15.22 4.37
N ARG A 14 -2.10 14.97 3.11
CA ARG A 14 -3.26 14.12 2.82
C ARG A 14 -2.98 12.72 3.36
N ARG A 15 -3.99 12.10 4.00
CA ARG A 15 -3.91 10.70 4.48
C ARG A 15 -5.04 9.83 3.97
N ASP A 16 -6.13 10.41 3.52
CA ASP A 16 -7.24 9.68 2.92
C ASP A 16 -7.03 9.51 1.41
N PHE A 17 -6.69 8.27 1.04
CA PHE A 17 -6.57 7.77 -0.33
C PHE A 17 -7.46 6.54 -0.53
N SER A 18 -8.54 6.45 0.25
CA SER A 18 -9.49 5.34 0.18
C SER A 18 -10.25 5.33 -1.16
N GLY A 19 -10.58 4.14 -1.64
CA GLY A 19 -11.33 3.91 -2.89
C GLY A 19 -10.63 4.36 -4.18
N LEU A 20 -9.35 4.73 -4.15
CA LEU A 20 -8.63 5.19 -5.34
C LEU A 20 -8.23 4.04 -6.26
N TYR A 21 -8.20 4.33 -7.55
CA TYR A 21 -7.66 3.43 -8.57
C TYR A 21 -6.18 3.77 -8.83
N LEU A 22 -5.30 2.95 -8.29
CA LEU A 22 -3.83 3.08 -8.30
C LEU A 22 -3.18 1.82 -8.90
N GLU A 23 -3.85 1.19 -9.86
CA GLU A 23 -3.34 0.01 -10.56
C GLU A 23 -1.98 0.32 -11.21
N GLY A 24 -1.00 -0.56 -11.00
CA GLY A 24 0.34 -0.41 -11.55
C GLY A 24 1.20 0.69 -10.90
N ILE A 25 0.76 1.30 -9.79
CA ILE A 25 1.55 2.32 -9.09
C ILE A 25 2.94 1.76 -8.69
N MET A 26 3.98 2.58 -8.82
CA MET A 26 5.35 2.20 -8.48
C MET A 26 5.83 3.02 -7.29
N LEU A 27 6.04 2.34 -6.16
CA LEU A 27 6.44 2.95 -4.91
C LEU A 27 7.75 2.32 -4.43
N GLY A 28 8.72 3.14 -4.04
CA GLY A 28 10.06 2.68 -3.69
C GLY A 28 10.71 3.56 -2.64
N ASN A 29 11.16 2.96 -1.52
CA ASN A 29 11.85 3.68 -0.44
C ASN A 29 11.01 4.79 0.21
N VAL A 30 9.68 4.61 0.32
CA VAL A 30 8.76 5.61 0.88
C VAL A 30 8.15 5.17 2.22
N SER A 31 7.80 6.14 3.06
CA SER A 31 7.17 5.91 4.37
C SER A 31 5.73 6.42 4.37
N LEU A 32 4.79 5.54 4.04
CA LEU A 32 3.34 5.79 3.95
C LEU A 32 2.62 5.41 5.25
N LYS A 33 3.07 5.96 6.38
CA LYS A 33 2.54 5.66 7.71
C LYS A 33 1.17 6.28 7.92
N LYS A 34 0.26 5.52 8.53
CA LYS A 34 -1.12 5.93 8.85
C LYS A 34 -1.89 6.43 7.62
N ILE A 35 -1.53 5.96 6.42
CA ILE A 35 -2.30 6.24 5.21
C ILE A 35 -3.58 5.39 5.25
N ASP A 36 -4.68 5.94 4.77
CA ASP A 36 -5.88 5.17 4.47
C ASP A 36 -5.90 4.87 2.97
N LEU A 37 -5.70 3.60 2.62
CA LEU A 37 -5.87 3.07 1.27
C LEU A 37 -7.05 2.10 1.21
N SER A 38 -7.95 2.10 2.20
CA SER A 38 -9.04 1.13 2.25
C SER A 38 -9.89 1.17 1.00
N GLU A 39 -10.33 0.00 0.54
CA GLU A 39 -11.13 -0.18 -0.69
C GLU A 39 -10.44 0.29 -1.99
N SER A 40 -9.17 0.68 -1.95
CA SER A 40 -8.41 1.08 -3.14
C SER A 40 -7.92 -0.11 -3.97
N VAL A 41 -7.70 0.15 -5.26
CA VAL A 41 -7.14 -0.83 -6.19
C VAL A 41 -5.66 -0.53 -6.41
N LEU A 42 -4.79 -1.43 -5.95
CA LEU A 42 -3.34 -1.43 -6.14
C LEU A 42 -2.90 -2.71 -6.89
N ALA A 43 -3.77 -3.22 -7.78
CA ALA A 43 -3.46 -4.38 -8.59
C ALA A 43 -2.24 -4.11 -9.48
N ALA A 44 -1.43 -5.14 -9.74
CA ALA A 44 -0.19 -5.05 -10.53
C ALA A 44 0.83 -3.97 -10.06
N ALA A 45 0.66 -3.40 -8.86
CA ALA A 45 1.57 -2.39 -8.34
C ALA A 45 2.95 -2.99 -8.03
N GLN A 46 3.98 -2.15 -8.07
CA GLN A 46 5.34 -2.52 -7.68
C GLN A 46 5.75 -1.69 -6.46
N ILE A 47 5.87 -2.35 -5.31
CA ILE A 47 6.07 -1.67 -4.02
C ILE A 47 7.33 -2.23 -3.37
N SER A 48 8.38 -1.43 -3.28
CA SER A 48 9.65 -1.85 -2.69
C SER A 48 10.03 -0.97 -1.50
N ARG A 49 10.60 -1.59 -0.45
CA ARG A 49 11.18 -0.88 0.71
C ARG A 49 10.25 0.18 1.30
N THR A 50 8.95 -0.12 1.34
CA THR A 50 7.90 0.81 1.74
C THR A 50 7.37 0.45 3.12
N SER A 51 7.06 1.46 3.94
CA SER A 51 6.47 1.27 5.26
C SER A 51 5.02 1.73 5.27
N PHE A 52 4.10 0.83 5.62
CA PHE A 52 2.68 1.12 5.83
C PHE A 52 2.30 1.14 7.32
N VAL A 53 3.24 1.44 8.23
CA VAL A 53 3.00 1.30 9.68
C VAL A 53 1.75 2.07 10.12
N GLY A 54 0.82 1.36 10.77
CA GLY A 54 -0.43 1.94 11.29
C GLY A 54 -1.46 2.30 10.22
N SER A 55 -1.30 1.84 8.99
CA SER A 55 -2.16 2.21 7.86
C SER A 55 -3.42 1.35 7.79
N ASN A 56 -4.48 1.94 7.22
CA ASN A 56 -5.71 1.23 6.91
C ASN A 56 -5.62 0.70 5.48
N LEU A 57 -5.51 -0.61 5.33
CA LEU A 57 -5.42 -1.30 4.04
C LEU A 57 -6.62 -2.23 3.84
N SER A 58 -7.70 -2.08 4.62
CA SER A 58 -8.83 -3.02 4.54
C SER A 58 -9.46 -3.01 3.16
N LYS A 59 -9.78 -4.21 2.64
CA LYS A 59 -10.39 -4.41 1.33
C LYS A 59 -9.56 -3.87 0.15
N VAL A 60 -8.28 -3.56 0.36
CA VAL A 60 -7.40 -3.20 -0.75
C VAL A 60 -7.31 -4.37 -1.73
N ASN A 61 -7.40 -4.07 -3.02
CA ASN A 61 -7.08 -5.02 -4.05
C ASN A 61 -5.59 -4.97 -4.41
N PHE A 62 -4.83 -5.94 -3.93
CA PHE A 62 -3.42 -6.17 -4.24
C PHE A 62 -3.23 -7.36 -5.21
N GLU A 63 -4.21 -7.62 -6.08
CA GLU A 63 -4.07 -8.68 -7.09
C GLU A 63 -2.81 -8.46 -7.96
N ASP A 64 -2.00 -9.51 -8.13
CA ASP A 64 -0.76 -9.48 -8.92
C ASP A 64 0.29 -8.43 -8.47
N VAL A 65 0.16 -7.92 -7.24
CA VAL A 65 1.13 -6.95 -6.71
C VAL A 65 2.51 -7.60 -6.53
N GLN A 66 3.56 -6.82 -6.78
CA GLN A 66 4.95 -7.20 -6.49
C GLN A 66 5.46 -6.37 -5.33
N MET A 67 5.68 -7.00 -4.18
CA MET A 67 6.19 -6.37 -2.96
C MET A 67 7.55 -6.92 -2.56
N GLU A 68 8.53 -6.03 -2.41
CA GLU A 68 9.86 -6.36 -1.88
C GLU A 68 10.16 -5.56 -0.61
N LYS A 69 10.43 -6.23 0.52
CA LYS A 69 10.83 -5.56 1.79
C LYS A 69 9.82 -4.51 2.26
N VAL A 70 8.53 -4.83 2.20
CA VAL A 70 7.45 -3.95 2.68
C VAL A 70 7.14 -4.25 4.16
N LEU A 71 6.89 -3.22 4.95
CA LEU A 71 6.56 -3.34 6.37
C LEU A 71 5.07 -3.04 6.63
N PHE A 72 4.36 -4.05 7.16
CA PHE A 72 2.93 -3.99 7.50
C PHE A 72 2.68 -4.05 9.02
N GLU A 73 3.43 -3.29 9.81
CA GLU A 73 3.25 -3.27 11.27
C GLU A 73 1.97 -2.50 11.66
N ASN A 74 1.15 -3.07 12.55
CA ASN A 74 -0.09 -2.44 13.06
C ASN A 74 -1.06 -1.99 11.94
N CYS A 75 -1.07 -2.68 10.80
CA CYS A 75 -1.96 -2.37 9.69
C CYS A 75 -3.32 -3.06 9.84
N ASN A 76 -4.38 -2.41 9.37
CA ASN A 76 -5.64 -3.10 9.14
C ASN A 76 -5.61 -3.80 7.77
N LEU A 77 -5.46 -5.12 7.76
CA LEU A 77 -5.40 -5.96 6.56
C LEU A 77 -6.67 -6.80 6.36
N ARG A 78 -7.81 -6.41 6.96
CA ARG A 78 -9.07 -7.15 6.80
C ARG A 78 -9.52 -7.17 5.35
N GLU A 79 -9.92 -8.33 4.85
CA GLU A 79 -10.50 -8.50 3.50
C GLU A 79 -9.59 -8.06 2.35
N VAL A 80 -8.27 -7.94 2.58
CA VAL A 80 -7.32 -7.63 1.50
C VAL A 80 -7.32 -8.76 0.47
N ASN A 81 -7.41 -8.40 -0.81
CA ASN A 81 -7.19 -9.36 -1.89
C ASN A 81 -5.71 -9.44 -2.23
N LEU A 82 -5.08 -10.60 -1.98
CA LEU A 82 -3.68 -10.89 -2.31
C LEU A 82 -3.55 -11.96 -3.40
N LEU A 83 -4.56 -12.13 -4.26
CA LEU A 83 -4.52 -13.12 -5.33
C LEU A 83 -3.29 -12.87 -6.23
N LYS A 84 -2.43 -13.87 -6.43
CA LYS A 84 -1.17 -13.77 -7.20
C LYS A 84 -0.14 -12.77 -6.66
N ALA A 85 -0.34 -12.21 -5.47
CA ALA A 85 0.63 -11.29 -4.87
C ALA A 85 1.96 -11.98 -4.56
N SER A 86 3.07 -11.27 -4.83
CA SER A 86 4.42 -11.64 -4.41
C SER A 86 4.85 -10.75 -3.25
N LEU A 87 5.19 -11.32 -2.09
CA LEU A 87 5.48 -10.59 -0.85
C LEU A 87 6.93 -10.80 -0.36
N THR A 88 7.89 -10.87 -1.27
CA THR A 88 9.27 -11.26 -0.97
C THR A 88 9.93 -10.35 0.08
N GLY A 89 10.39 -10.93 1.19
CA GLY A 89 11.04 -10.18 2.27
C GLY A 89 10.16 -9.16 2.97
N SER A 90 8.84 -9.17 2.71
CA SER A 90 7.89 -8.31 3.40
C SER A 90 7.57 -8.88 4.78
N ILE A 91 7.45 -8.00 5.76
CA ILE A 91 7.28 -8.37 7.16
C ILE A 91 5.93 -7.84 7.63
N SER A 92 5.13 -8.74 8.21
CA SER A 92 3.90 -8.40 8.91
C SER A 92 4.07 -8.71 10.38
N LEU A 93 3.90 -7.71 11.25
CA LEU A 93 3.86 -7.88 12.69
C LEU A 93 2.45 -7.48 13.13
N MET A 94 1.64 -8.48 13.50
CA MET A 94 0.36 -8.27 14.15
C MET A 94 0.58 -8.32 15.67
N GLN A 95 0.10 -7.31 16.39
CA GLN A 95 -0.09 -7.38 17.85
C GLN A 95 -1.53 -7.78 18.16
#